data_AF-A0A6C1NA86-F1
#
_entry.id   AF-A0A6C1NA86-F1
#
_cell.length_a   1.000
_cell.length_b   1.000
_cell.length_c   1.000
_cell.angle_alpha   90.00
_cell.angle_beta   90.00
_cell.angle_gamma   90.00
#
_symmetry.space_group_name_H-M   'P 1'
#
loop_
_entity.id
_entity.type
_entity.pdbx_description
1 polymer ?
#
loop_
_entity_poly.entity_id
_entity_poly.type
_entity_poly.pdbx_seq_one_letter_code
_entity_poly.pdbx_strand_id
1 'polypeptide(L)'
;MNRDFHGLRSLLPGKAAWLIPALVLLLSACATHKTPDEVVLAPSLTGLVQIETLTESNDNGLLRVKITGRNMIDRVLTMDYQFDWLDKDGQMVDSVLSRKTRFTADRLRYFTIDGIAPSADVVSYRLYIDERAR
;
A
#
# COMPACT_ATOMS: atom_id res chain seq x y z
N MET A 1 -21.56 -85.37 -27.97
CA MET A 1 -22.84 -85.63 -27.28
C MET A 1 -22.91 -84.68 -26.09
N ASN A 2 -24.06 -83.99 -25.90
CA ASN A 2 -24.39 -82.90 -24.95
C ASN A 2 -23.65 -81.57 -25.13
N ARG A 3 -24.27 -80.47 -25.58
CA ARG A 3 -25.42 -79.64 -25.10
C ARG A 3 -25.13 -78.84 -23.82
N ASP A 4 -25.04 -77.52 -24.05
CA ASP A 4 -25.63 -76.37 -23.34
C ASP A 4 -25.49 -76.30 -21.80
N PHE A 5 -24.98 -75.18 -21.28
CA PHE A 5 -25.83 -74.20 -20.58
C PHE A 5 -25.05 -72.93 -20.17
N HIS A 6 -25.78 -71.82 -20.22
CA HIS A 6 -25.41 -70.46 -19.89
C HIS A 6 -24.87 -70.27 -18.46
N GLY A 7 -23.86 -69.40 -18.33
CA GLY A 7 -23.45 -68.79 -17.07
C GLY A 7 -23.11 -67.32 -17.29
N LEU A 8 -24.02 -66.44 -16.86
CA LEU A 8 -23.80 -64.99 -16.77
C LEU A 8 -22.57 -64.68 -15.90
N ARG A 9 -21.74 -63.72 -16.34
CA ARG A 9 -21.31 -62.61 -15.47
C ARG A 9 -20.79 -61.44 -16.30
N SER A 10 -21.53 -60.35 -16.17
CA SER A 10 -21.17 -59.00 -16.57
C SER A 10 -19.82 -58.59 -15.97
N LEU A 11 -18.89 -58.20 -16.83
CA LEU A 11 -17.75 -57.36 -16.46
C LEU A 11 -17.83 -56.10 -17.31
N LEU A 12 -18.66 -55.17 -16.84
CA LEU A 12 -18.62 -53.79 -17.28
C LEU A 12 -17.32 -53.12 -16.79
N PRO A 13 -16.86 -52.10 -17.53
CA PRO A 13 -15.45 -51.86 -17.80
C PRO A 13 -14.70 -51.18 -16.66
N GLY A 14 -13.39 -51.44 -16.65
CA GLY A 14 -12.41 -50.76 -15.83
C GLY A 14 -12.51 -49.24 -15.97
N LYS A 15 -12.81 -48.61 -14.83
CA LYS A 15 -12.41 -47.28 -14.36
C LYS A 15 -11.62 -46.46 -15.40
N ALA A 16 -12.32 -45.79 -16.31
CA ALA A 16 -11.72 -44.82 -17.21
C ALA A 16 -12.10 -43.41 -16.76
N ALA A 17 -11.12 -42.76 -16.12
CA ALA A 17 -10.81 -41.34 -16.18
C ALA A 17 -12.00 -40.34 -16.14
N TRP A 18 -12.41 -39.99 -14.93
CA TRP A 18 -12.88 -38.62 -14.66
C TRP A 18 -11.64 -37.75 -14.43
N LEU A 19 -11.17 -37.01 -15.44
CA LEU A 19 -10.19 -35.94 -15.26
C LEU A 19 -10.91 -34.60 -15.35
N ILE A 20 -11.08 -34.01 -14.19
CA ILE A 20 -11.61 -32.67 -13.91
C ILE A 20 -10.75 -31.63 -14.65
N PRO A 21 -11.34 -30.65 -15.37
CA PRO A 21 -10.56 -29.56 -15.94
C PRO A 21 -10.26 -28.56 -14.82
N ALA A 22 -9.11 -28.70 -14.17
CA ALA A 22 -8.59 -27.68 -13.24
C ALA A 22 -7.51 -26.87 -13.97
N LEU A 23 -7.93 -26.08 -14.96
CA LEU A 23 -7.09 -25.04 -15.55
C LEU A 23 -6.97 -23.93 -14.51
N VAL A 24 -5.93 -24.03 -13.69
CA VAL A 24 -5.61 -23.15 -12.58
C VAL A 24 -5.51 -21.71 -13.09
N LEU A 25 -6.36 -20.86 -12.54
CA LEU A 25 -6.35 -19.39 -12.62
C LEU A 25 -4.99 -18.86 -12.14
N LEU A 26 -4.04 -18.69 -13.06
CA LEU A 26 -2.85 -17.87 -12.86
C LEU A 26 -3.18 -16.42 -13.21
N LEU A 27 -4.08 -15.80 -12.44
CA LEU A 27 -4.19 -14.34 -12.42
C LEU A 27 -3.18 -13.83 -11.40
N SER A 28 -1.94 -13.67 -11.86
CA SER A 28 -0.94 -12.85 -11.17
C SER A 28 -1.46 -11.41 -11.10
N ALA A 29 -2.08 -11.05 -9.97
CA ALA A 29 -2.41 -9.69 -9.64
C ALA A 29 -1.09 -8.94 -9.39
N CYS A 30 -0.65 -8.12 -10.35
CA CYS A 30 0.27 -7.04 -10.06
C CYS A 30 -0.46 -6.08 -9.12
N ALA A 31 -0.17 -6.15 -7.83
CA ALA A 31 -0.59 -5.14 -6.88
C ALA A 31 0.22 -3.86 -7.15
N THR A 32 -0.32 -2.99 -8.00
CA THR A 32 0.22 -1.63 -8.20
C THR A 32 0.04 -0.88 -6.89
N HIS A 33 1.13 -0.60 -6.19
CA HIS A 33 1.09 0.16 -4.95
C HIS A 33 0.83 1.63 -5.29
N LYS A 34 -0.41 2.10 -5.09
CA LYS A 34 -0.80 3.49 -5.35
C LYS A 34 -0.48 4.33 -4.12
N THR A 35 0.27 5.42 -4.30
CA THR A 35 0.46 6.44 -3.26
C THR A 35 -0.91 7.06 -2.91
N PRO A 36 -1.22 7.28 -1.61
CA PRO A 36 -2.44 7.99 -1.20
C PRO A 36 -2.54 9.38 -1.84
N ASP A 37 -3.76 9.84 -2.13
CA ASP A 37 -3.98 11.10 -2.86
C ASP A 37 -3.62 12.34 -2.02
N GLU A 38 -3.54 12.18 -0.70
CA GLU A 38 -3.11 13.17 0.30
C GLU A 38 -1.59 13.38 0.33
N VAL A 39 -0.81 12.44 -0.23
CA VAL A 39 0.65 12.46 -0.22
C VAL A 39 1.19 12.83 -1.60
N VAL A 40 1.78 14.01 -1.68
CA VAL A 40 2.44 14.53 -2.88
C VAL A 40 3.93 14.22 -2.80
N LEU A 41 4.36 13.20 -3.55
CA LEU A 41 5.78 12.89 -3.75
C LEU A 41 6.35 13.75 -4.88
N ALA A 42 7.51 14.37 -4.66
CA ALA A 42 8.26 15.01 -5.73
C ALA A 42 8.59 13.97 -6.84
N PRO A 43 8.51 14.36 -8.13
CA PRO A 43 8.76 13.42 -9.23
C PRO A 43 10.11 12.71 -9.16
N SER A 44 11.15 13.37 -8.65
CA SER A 44 12.49 12.78 -8.49
C SER A 44 12.56 11.65 -7.45
N LEU A 45 11.57 11.51 -6.58
CA LEU A 45 11.45 10.43 -5.61
C LEU A 45 10.65 9.23 -6.14
N THR A 46 10.04 9.35 -7.32
CA THR A 46 9.23 8.28 -7.93
C THR A 46 10.09 7.04 -8.18
N GLY A 47 9.68 5.90 -7.62
CA GLY A 47 10.43 4.64 -7.70
C GLY A 47 11.63 4.53 -6.75
N LEU A 48 12.03 5.64 -6.10
CA LEU A 48 13.04 5.64 -5.04
C LEU A 48 12.41 5.50 -3.65
N VAL A 49 11.21 6.05 -3.50
CA VAL A 49 10.41 6.00 -2.28
C VAL A 49 9.09 5.33 -2.58
N GLN A 50 8.68 4.43 -1.70
CA GLN A 50 7.37 3.79 -1.73
C GLN A 50 6.63 4.14 -0.44
N ILE A 51 5.42 4.68 -0.55
CA ILE A 51 4.54 4.84 0.61
C ILE A 51 3.83 3.51 0.85
N GLU A 52 3.90 3.02 2.08
CA GLU A 52 3.47 1.68 2.44
C GLU A 52 2.15 1.72 3.22
N THR A 53 2.06 2.64 4.18
CA THR A 53 0.85 2.82 4.98
C THR A 53 0.63 4.28 5.27
N LEU A 54 -0.63 4.71 5.23
CA LEU A 54 -1.11 5.96 5.79
C LEU A 54 -2.19 5.62 6.81
N THR A 55 -2.06 6.20 8.00
CA THR A 55 -3.01 5.99 9.10
C THR A 55 -3.37 7.33 9.71
N GLU A 56 -4.66 7.53 9.90
CA GLU A 56 -5.22 8.71 10.56
C GLU A 56 -5.89 8.29 11.85
N SER A 57 -5.76 9.13 12.86
CA SER A 57 -6.35 8.91 14.17
C SER A 57 -6.72 10.24 14.81
N ASN A 58 -7.62 10.20 15.80
CA ASN A 58 -7.88 11.33 16.66
C ASN A 58 -7.05 11.17 17.94
N ASP A 59 -6.21 12.16 18.24
CA ASP A 59 -5.38 12.24 19.43
C ASP A 59 -5.83 13.45 20.25
N ASN A 60 -6.67 13.21 21.26
CA ASN A 60 -7.23 14.25 22.13
C ASN A 60 -7.95 15.40 21.39
N GLY A 61 -8.73 15.07 20.37
CA GLY A 61 -9.46 16.04 19.55
C GLY A 61 -8.66 16.61 18.39
N LEU A 62 -7.37 16.26 18.26
CA LEU A 62 -6.52 16.68 17.14
C LEU A 62 -6.38 15.55 16.12
N LEU A 63 -6.35 15.91 14.84
CA LEU A 63 -6.02 14.97 13.78
C LEU A 63 -4.53 14.58 13.88
N ARG A 64 -4.26 13.28 13.94
CA ARG A 64 -2.91 12.72 13.89
C ARG A 64 -2.74 11.84 12.66
N VAL A 65 -1.69 12.11 11.92
CA VAL A 65 -1.32 11.43 10.67
C VAL A 65 -0.02 10.68 10.89
N LYS A 66 -0.02 9.39 10.56
CA LYS A 66 1.18 8.56 10.57
C LYS A 66 1.37 7.88 9.23
N ILE A 67 2.50 8.15 8.61
CA ILE A 67 2.87 7.58 7.31
C ILE A 67 4.12 6.74 7.49
N THR A 68 4.06 5.51 6.97
CA THR A 68 5.24 4.65 6.83
C THR A 68 5.57 4.58 5.36
N GLY A 69 6.81 4.91 5.03
CA GLY A 69 7.36 4.73 3.70
C GLY A 69 8.61 3.87 3.76
N ARG A 70 9.11 3.52 2.58
CA ARG A 70 10.32 2.72 2.39
C ARG A 70 11.22 3.38 1.38
N ASN A 71 12.50 3.46 1.72
CA ASN A 71 13.55 3.73 0.76
C ASN A 71 13.82 2.46 -0.05
N MET A 72 13.65 2.54 -1.37
CA MET A 72 13.74 1.41 -2.28
C MET A 72 15.16 1.20 -2.85
N ILE A 73 16.10 2.08 -2.53
CA ILE A 73 17.47 2.02 -3.05
C ILE A 73 18.50 1.76 -1.94
N ASP A 74 19.66 1.21 -2.35
CA ASP A 74 20.78 0.92 -1.46
C ASP A 74 21.67 2.16 -1.20
N ARG A 75 21.04 3.31 -0.94
CA ARG A 75 21.70 4.57 -0.58
C ARG A 75 20.82 5.33 0.41
N VAL A 76 21.43 6.14 1.27
CA VAL A 76 20.68 7.02 2.18
C VAL A 76 20.03 8.15 1.38
N LEU A 77 18.74 8.37 1.59
CA LEU A 77 18.00 9.50 1.04
C LEU A 77 17.86 10.58 2.12
N THR A 78 18.14 11.83 1.77
CA THR A 78 17.82 13.01 2.59
C THR A 78 16.73 13.80 1.89
N MET A 79 15.62 14.01 2.59
CA MET A 79 14.40 14.58 2.05
C MET A 79 13.85 15.60 3.05
N ASP A 80 12.95 16.45 2.57
CA ASP A 80 12.18 17.34 3.41
C ASP A 80 10.69 16.97 3.28
N TYR A 81 9.94 17.05 4.37
CA TYR A 81 8.49 16.92 4.35
C TYR A 81 7.80 18.16 4.90
N GLN A 82 6.57 18.42 4.47
CA GLN A 82 5.75 19.51 4.94
C GLN A 82 4.27 19.13 4.95
N PHE A 83 3.58 19.44 6.04
CA PHE A 83 2.13 19.39 6.09
C PHE A 83 1.54 20.75 5.75
N ASP A 84 0.58 20.78 4.82
CA ASP A 84 -0.38 21.86 4.73
C ASP A 84 -1.65 21.41 5.46
N TRP A 85 -1.90 21.97 6.64
CA TRP A 85 -3.08 21.68 7.45
C TRP A 85 -4.27 22.49 6.96
N LEU A 86 -5.42 21.83 6.76
CA LEU A 86 -6.60 22.42 6.14
C LEU A 86 -7.79 22.38 7.10
N ASP A 87 -8.51 23.50 7.18
CA ASP A 87 -9.78 23.58 7.88
C ASP A 87 -10.92 22.94 7.08
N LYS A 88 -12.13 22.97 7.66
CA LYS A 88 -13.36 22.44 7.04
C LYS A 88 -13.75 23.10 5.71
N ASP A 89 -13.27 24.32 5.47
CA ASP A 89 -13.53 25.09 4.26
C ASP A 89 -12.41 24.87 3.22
N GLY A 90 -11.42 24.02 3.55
CA GLY A 90 -10.28 23.70 2.70
C GLY A 90 -9.20 24.78 2.70
N GLN A 91 -9.23 25.71 3.67
CA GLN A 91 -8.24 26.77 3.78
C GLN A 91 -7.06 26.34 4.65
N MET A 92 -5.87 26.82 4.31
CA MET A 92 -4.68 26.57 5.10
C MET A 92 -4.77 27.22 6.47
N VAL A 93 -4.52 26.43 7.51
CA VAL A 93 -4.34 26.92 8.88
C VAL A 93 -2.86 27.25 9.07
N ASP A 94 -2.56 28.53 9.31
CA ASP A 94 -1.17 28.97 9.53
C ASP A 94 -0.60 28.36 10.82
N SER A 95 0.59 27.78 10.71
CA SER A 95 1.24 27.10 11.82
C SER A 95 2.74 26.88 11.59
N VAL A 96 3.51 26.91 12.68
CA VAL A 96 4.91 26.47 12.68
C VAL A 96 5.04 25.00 12.31
N LEU A 97 4.00 24.19 12.53
CA LEU A 97 3.95 22.77 12.15
C LEU A 97 3.79 22.56 10.63
N SER A 98 3.58 23.63 9.86
CA SER A 98 3.56 23.62 8.39
C SER A 98 4.94 23.92 7.79
N ARG A 99 6.00 24.01 8.60
CA ARG A 99 7.36 24.24 8.09
C ARG A 99 7.96 22.96 7.53
N LYS A 100 8.76 23.09 6.46
CA LYS A 100 9.59 21.99 5.95
C LYS A 100 10.48 21.42 7.04
N THR A 101 10.35 20.12 7.25
CA THR A 101 11.11 19.36 8.25
C THR A 101 11.96 18.33 7.54
N ARG A 102 13.26 18.32 7.87
CA ARG A 102 14.22 17.41 7.28
C ARG A 102 14.15 16.04 7.92
N PHE A 103 14.28 15.00 7.11
CA PHE A 103 14.46 13.64 7.58
C PHE A 103 15.36 12.84 6.64
N THR A 104 15.82 11.69 7.12
CA THR A 104 16.63 10.74 6.35
C THR A 104 16.00 9.36 6.36
N ALA A 105 15.98 8.72 5.20
CA ALA A 105 15.60 7.32 5.09
C ALA A 105 16.86 6.49 4.78
N ASP A 106 17.19 5.56 5.68
CA ASP A 106 18.35 4.68 5.52
C ASP A 106 18.13 3.68 4.36
N ARG A 107 19.22 3.12 3.83
CA ARG A 107 19.25 2.24 2.67
C ARG A 107 18.31 1.05 2.85
N LEU A 108 17.41 0.83 1.89
CA LEU A 108 16.46 -0.29 1.91
C LEU A 108 15.60 -0.41 3.20
N ARG A 109 15.51 0.66 4.01
CA ARG A 109 14.80 0.69 5.29
C ARG A 109 13.47 1.45 5.20
N TYR A 110 12.60 1.11 6.14
CA TYR A 110 11.38 1.87 6.41
C TYR A 110 11.73 3.16 7.15
N PHE A 111 10.92 4.19 6.92
CA PHE A 111 10.90 5.44 7.65
C PHE A 111 9.47 5.80 8.04
N THR A 112 9.32 6.68 9.02
CA THR A 112 8.02 7.15 9.49
C THR A 112 7.99 8.66 9.56
N ILE A 113 6.90 9.25 9.09
CA ILE A 113 6.54 10.66 9.30
C ILE A 113 5.31 10.67 10.22
N ASP A 114 5.37 11.45 11.29
CA ASP A 114 4.28 11.65 12.25
C ASP A 114 3.95 13.14 12.30
N GLY A 115 2.67 13.47 12.14
CA GLY A 115 2.16 14.82 12.17
C GLY A 115 0.93 14.90 13.07
N ILE A 116 0.88 15.91 13.93
CA ILE A 116 -0.30 16.23 14.74
C ILE A 116 -0.77 17.62 14.33
N ALA A 117 -2.06 17.74 14.05
CA ALA A 117 -2.67 18.98 13.65
C ALA A 117 -2.48 20.08 14.71
N PRO A 118 -2.27 21.34 14.29
CA PRO A 118 -2.02 22.45 15.21
C PRO A 118 -3.23 22.88 16.04
N SER A 119 -4.45 22.56 15.60
CA SER A 119 -5.69 22.86 16.31
C SER A 119 -6.79 21.87 15.93
N ALA A 120 -7.90 21.88 16.67
CA ALA A 120 -9.07 21.03 16.41
C ALA A 120 -9.89 21.50 15.19
N ASP A 121 -9.64 22.71 14.68
CA ASP A 121 -10.31 23.24 13.49
C ASP A 121 -9.80 22.61 12.19
N VAL A 122 -8.63 21.96 12.26
CA VAL A 122 -8.02 21.23 11.15
C VAL A 122 -8.72 19.88 10.99
N VAL A 123 -9.25 19.63 9.80
CA VAL A 123 -9.97 18.40 9.48
C VAL A 123 -9.34 17.61 8.35
N SER A 124 -8.42 18.21 7.59
CA SER A 124 -7.70 17.54 6.50
C SER A 124 -6.30 18.10 6.33
N TYR A 125 -5.51 17.50 5.44
CA TYR A 125 -4.14 17.92 5.18
C TYR A 125 -3.70 17.53 3.77
N ARG A 126 -2.55 18.09 3.37
CA ARG A 126 -1.71 17.55 2.30
C ARG A 126 -0.30 17.37 2.84
N LEU A 127 0.31 16.21 2.60
CA LEU A 127 1.71 15.97 2.92
C LEU A 127 2.54 16.07 1.64
N TYR A 128 3.50 16.96 1.64
CA TYR A 128 4.50 17.08 0.58
C TYR A 128 5.79 16.41 1.05
N ILE A 129 6.39 15.58 0.20
CA ILE A 129 7.73 15.02 0.42
C ILE A 129 8.58 15.36 -0.80
N ASP A 130 9.59 16.19 -0.57
CA ASP A 130 10.49 16.69 -1.61
C ASP A 130 11.90 16.13 -1.44
N GLU A 131 12.63 16.07 -2.55
CA GLU A 131 14.08 15.99 -2.46
C GLU A 131 14.63 17.23 -1.74
N ARG A 132 15.72 17.06 -1.02
CA ARG A 132 16.38 18.20 -0.38
C ARG A 132 16.80 19.22 -1.44
N ALA A 133 16.29 20.46 -1.32
CA ALA A 133 16.84 21.59 -2.04
C ALA A 133 18.32 21.78 -1.63
N ARG A 134 19.22 21.74 -2.62
CA ARG A 134 20.66 21.89 -2.40
C ARG A 134 21.03 23.30 -1.96
#